data_AF-A0A7X8CZT2-F1
#
_entry.id   AF-A0A7X8CZT2-F1
#
_cell.length_a   1.000
_cell.length_b   1.000
_cell.length_c   1.000
_cell.angle_alpha   90.00
_cell.angle_beta   90.00
_cell.angle_gamma   90.00
#
_symmetry.space_group_name_H-M   'P 1'
#
loop_
_entity.id
_entity.type
_entity.pdbx_description
1 polymer ?
#
loop_
_entity_poly.entity_id
_entity_poly.type
_entity_poly.pdbx_seq_one_letter_code
_entity_poly.pdbx_strand_id
1 'polypeptide(L)'
;MENIVFFEEVTFTIALLIYLAATILFFVYLIGRKDKVGKYATNVTIAGLAVHTLSMIFRVIEAGRLPFSNQFEFASSFTWGIVLIFIIIQFRYKFTSLGGFVMPLAFLMMMYASMQSKSINPLMPALQSNWLTIHVGTAVISYGSFAVGCGLAVM
;
A
#
# COMPACT_ATOMS: atom_id res chain seq x y z
N MET A 1 -5.63 -15.07 -20.10
CA MET A 1 -5.35 -13.69 -19.65
C MET A 1 -6.51 -13.16 -18.81
N GLU A 2 -7.77 -13.28 -19.22
CA GLU A 2 -8.95 -12.85 -18.43
C GLU A 2 -8.97 -13.33 -16.97
N ASN A 3 -8.59 -14.58 -16.70
CA ASN A 3 -8.54 -15.10 -15.34
C ASN A 3 -7.54 -14.34 -14.45
N ILE A 4 -6.39 -13.89 -14.98
CA ILE A 4 -5.36 -13.19 -14.19
C ILE A 4 -5.82 -11.78 -13.85
N VAL A 5 -6.43 -11.08 -14.82
CA VAL A 5 -7.02 -9.74 -14.60
C VAL A 5 -8.09 -9.79 -13.51
N PHE A 6 -8.94 -10.82 -13.55
CA PHE A 6 -9.96 -11.03 -12.53
C PHE A 6 -9.33 -11.26 -11.15
N PHE A 7 -8.29 -12.10 -11.04
CA PHE A 7 -7.58 -12.29 -9.77
C PHE A 7 -6.88 -11.03 -9.27
N GLU A 8 -6.26 -10.23 -10.16
CA GLU A 8 -5.67 -8.92 -9.81
C GLU A 8 -6.73 -8.00 -9.21
N GLU A 9 -7.87 -7.87 -9.86
CA GLU A 9 -8.95 -6.98 -9.43
C GLU A 9 -9.59 -7.43 -8.12
N VAL A 10 -9.83 -8.72 -7.96
CA VAL A 10 -10.36 -9.30 -6.72
C VAL A 10 -9.38 -9.08 -5.57
N THR A 11 -8.10 -9.38 -5.75
CA THR A 11 -7.09 -9.19 -4.71
C THR A 11 -6.86 -7.72 -4.37
N PHE A 12 -6.85 -6.82 -5.37
CA PHE A 12 -6.79 -5.38 -5.14
C PHE A 12 -7.97 -4.88 -4.30
N THR A 13 -9.18 -5.33 -4.63
CA THR A 13 -10.41 -4.93 -3.94
C THR A 13 -10.42 -5.46 -2.51
N ILE A 14 -10.01 -6.72 -2.30
CA ILE A 14 -9.88 -7.30 -0.96
C ILE A 14 -8.83 -6.51 -0.14
N ALA A 15 -7.68 -6.16 -0.72
CA ALA A 15 -6.67 -5.36 -0.03
C ALA A 15 -7.21 -3.98 0.37
N LEU A 16 -7.97 -3.31 -0.51
CA LEU A 16 -8.62 -2.03 -0.22
C LEU A 16 -9.60 -2.15 0.95
N LEU A 17 -10.44 -3.19 0.97
CA LEU A 17 -11.38 -3.44 2.07
C LEU A 17 -10.66 -3.77 3.39
N ILE A 18 -9.55 -4.52 3.33
CA ILE A 18 -8.72 -4.81 4.50
C ILE A 18 -8.09 -3.53 5.05
N TYR A 19 -7.60 -2.63 4.19
CA TYR A 19 -7.04 -1.35 4.63
C TYR A 19 -8.10 -0.41 5.22
N LEU A 20 -9.33 -0.45 4.71
CA LEU A 20 -10.47 0.23 5.35
C LEU A 20 -10.74 -0.34 6.74
N ALA A 21 -10.80 -1.67 6.86
CA ALA A 21 -11.02 -2.34 8.15
C ALA A 21 -9.89 -2.04 9.15
N ALA A 22 -8.63 -2.07 8.71
CA ALA A 22 -7.48 -1.70 9.52
C ALA A 22 -7.56 -0.24 10.00
N THR A 23 -7.94 0.68 9.13
CA THR A 23 -8.15 2.10 9.46
C THR A 23 -9.19 2.24 10.58
N ILE A 24 -10.34 1.58 10.46
CA ILE A 24 -11.38 1.60 11.49
C ILE A 24 -10.85 1.03 12.81
N LEU A 25 -10.14 -0.11 12.78
CA LEU A 25 -9.59 -0.73 13.98
C LEU A 25 -8.55 0.16 14.67
N PHE A 26 -7.70 0.87 13.92
CA PHE A 26 -6.76 1.81 14.52
C PHE A 26 -7.46 3.03 15.12
N PHE A 27 -8.53 3.55 14.52
CA PHE A 27 -9.34 4.60 15.16
C PHE A 27 -10.00 4.11 16.46
N VAL A 28 -10.56 2.89 16.47
CA VAL A 28 -11.11 2.28 17.69
C VAL A 28 -10.01 2.09 18.74
N TYR A 29 -8.79 1.71 18.34
CA TYR A 29 -7.64 1.65 19.23
C TYR A 29 -7.26 3.03 19.79
N LEU A 30 -7.29 4.10 19.00
CA LEU A 30 -6.98 5.46 19.49
C LEU A 30 -7.96 5.92 20.58
N ILE A 31 -9.25 5.60 20.43
CA ILE A 31 -10.29 5.97 21.40
C ILE A 31 -10.20 5.09 22.66
N GLY A 32 -10.09 3.76 22.49
CA GLY A 32 -10.18 2.82 23.61
C GLY A 32 -8.85 2.46 24.26
N ARG A 33 -7.72 2.71 23.60
CA ARG A 33 -6.34 2.34 23.98
C ARG A 33 -6.17 0.91 24.49
N LYS A 34 -6.99 -0.03 23.99
CA LYS A 34 -6.93 -1.45 24.37
C LYS A 34 -5.85 -2.16 23.55
N ASP A 35 -4.84 -2.73 24.21
CA ASP A 35 -3.73 -3.45 23.57
C ASP A 35 -4.18 -4.57 22.63
N LYS A 36 -5.28 -5.27 22.96
CA LYS A 36 -5.83 -6.33 22.11
C LYS A 36 -6.26 -5.77 20.74
N VAL A 37 -6.95 -4.64 20.72
CA VAL A 37 -7.45 -4.00 19.48
C VAL A 37 -6.27 -3.56 18.62
N GLY A 38 -5.24 -2.97 19.22
CA GLY A 38 -4.01 -2.60 18.53
C GLY A 38 -3.32 -3.79 17.84
N LYS A 39 -3.20 -4.93 18.55
CA LYS A 39 -2.65 -6.17 17.97
C LYS A 39 -3.50 -6.69 16.80
N TYR A 40 -4.82 -6.70 16.95
CA TYR A 40 -5.72 -7.09 15.85
C TYR A 40 -5.57 -6.16 14.64
N ALA A 41 -5.51 -4.83 14.86
CA ALA A 41 -5.31 -3.84 13.78
C ALA A 41 -4.00 -4.08 13.03
N THR A 42 -2.90 -4.33 13.74
CA THR A 42 -1.61 -4.67 13.12
C THR A 42 -1.68 -5.97 12.34
N ASN A 43 -2.29 -7.03 12.87
CA ASN A 43 -2.43 -8.31 12.17
C ASN A 43 -3.27 -8.19 10.90
N VAL A 44 -4.36 -7.43 10.94
CA VAL A 44 -5.19 -7.12 9.77
C VAL A 44 -4.39 -6.34 8.73
N THR A 45 -3.54 -5.40 9.16
CA THR A 45 -2.66 -4.65 8.26
C THR A 45 -1.62 -5.55 7.57
N ILE A 46 -1.01 -6.49 8.31
CA ILE A 46 -0.07 -7.48 7.75
C ILE A 46 -0.78 -8.37 6.71
N ALA A 47 -1.99 -8.83 7.02
CA ALA A 47 -2.79 -9.60 6.06
C ALA A 47 -3.12 -8.77 4.81
N GLY A 48 -3.48 -7.49 4.97
CA GLY A 48 -3.72 -6.57 3.87
C GLY A 48 -2.49 -6.38 2.99
N LEU A 49 -1.30 -6.22 3.59
CA LEU A 49 -0.05 -6.11 2.83
C LEU A 49 0.25 -7.40 2.05
N ALA A 50 -0.01 -8.58 2.61
CA ALA A 50 0.19 -9.85 1.92
C ALA A 50 -0.73 -9.97 0.69
N VAL A 51 -2.02 -9.63 0.84
CA VAL A 51 -2.98 -9.62 -0.29
C VAL A 51 -2.62 -8.55 -1.32
N HIS A 52 -2.18 -7.37 -0.90
CA HIS A 52 -1.76 -6.31 -1.81
C HIS A 52 -0.49 -6.72 -2.58
N THR A 53 0.44 -7.41 -1.94
CA THR A 53 1.62 -7.98 -2.61
C THR A 53 1.22 -8.99 -3.68
N LEU A 54 0.21 -9.83 -3.41
CA LEU A 54 -0.32 -10.78 -4.39
C LEU A 54 -0.94 -10.06 -5.60
N SER A 55 -1.70 -8.98 -5.37
CA SER A 55 -2.23 -8.12 -6.44
C SER A 55 -1.11 -7.53 -7.31
N MET A 56 -0.03 -7.03 -6.69
CA MET A 56 1.14 -6.54 -7.43
C MET A 56 1.85 -7.65 -8.23
N ILE A 57 1.94 -8.87 -7.70
CA ILE A 57 2.53 -10.01 -8.42
C ILE A 57 1.71 -10.34 -9.67
N PHE A 58 0.38 -10.42 -9.56
CA PHE A 58 -0.48 -10.65 -10.72
C PHE A 58 -0.32 -9.55 -11.76
N ARG A 59 -0.20 -8.29 -11.32
CA ARG A 59 0.05 -7.16 -12.20
C ARG A 59 1.36 -7.28 -12.97
N VAL A 60 2.44 -7.71 -12.32
CA VAL A 60 3.74 -7.93 -12.97
C VAL A 60 3.66 -9.05 -14.00
N ILE A 61 2.96 -10.14 -13.68
CA ILE A 61 2.77 -11.27 -14.59
C ILE A 61 1.99 -10.83 -15.85
N GLU A 62 0.95 -10.02 -15.67
CA GLU A 62 0.13 -9.53 -16.78
C GLU A 62 0.87 -8.50 -17.65
N ALA A 63 1.52 -7.53 -17.02
CA ALA A 63 2.22 -6.46 -17.75
C ALA A 63 3.56 -6.92 -18.35
N GLY A 64 4.15 -8.02 -17.86
CA GLY A 64 5.48 -8.49 -18.23
C GLY A 64 6.61 -7.56 -17.79
N ARG A 65 6.31 -6.62 -16.89
CA ARG A 65 7.21 -5.56 -16.40
C ARG A 65 6.82 -5.14 -15.00
N LEU A 66 7.71 -4.39 -14.34
CA LEU A 66 7.38 -3.76 -13.06
C LEU A 66 6.25 -2.71 -13.22
N PRO A 67 5.36 -2.57 -12.22
CA PRO A 67 4.17 -1.76 -12.32
C PRO A 67 4.51 -0.30 -11.97
N PHE A 68 5.19 0.40 -12.89
CA PHE A 68 5.60 1.80 -12.73
C PHE A 68 5.26 2.66 -13.95
N SER A 69 4.16 2.38 -14.64
CA SER A 69 3.87 3.08 -15.91
C SER A 69 2.58 3.88 -15.91
N ASN A 70 1.66 3.61 -14.99
CA ASN A 70 0.38 4.31 -14.93
C ASN A 70 0.13 4.84 -13.51
N GLN A 71 -0.72 5.86 -13.38
CA GLN A 71 -1.09 6.46 -12.10
C GLN A 71 -1.64 5.43 -11.11
N PHE A 72 -2.42 4.46 -11.59
CA PHE A 72 -2.86 3.31 -10.79
C PHE A 72 -1.67 2.54 -10.18
N GLU A 73 -0.70 2.18 -11.03
CA GLU A 73 0.46 1.37 -10.66
C GLU A 73 1.38 2.14 -9.67
N PHE A 74 1.56 3.44 -9.89
CA PHE A 74 2.29 4.31 -8.98
C PHE A 74 1.60 4.42 -7.62
N ALA A 75 0.30 4.74 -7.59
CA ALA A 75 -0.43 4.92 -6.35
C ALA A 75 -0.51 3.63 -5.52
N SER A 76 -0.71 2.48 -6.17
CA SER A 76 -0.66 1.16 -5.53
C SER A 76 0.74 0.87 -4.97
N SER A 77 1.81 1.11 -5.73
CA SER A 77 3.20 0.91 -5.27
C SER A 77 3.57 1.81 -4.09
N PHE A 78 3.16 3.09 -4.11
CA PHE A 78 3.38 4.00 -2.98
C PHE A 78 2.62 3.56 -1.74
N THR A 79 1.37 3.15 -1.90
CA THR A 79 0.56 2.61 -0.80
C THR A 79 1.24 1.38 -0.18
N TRP A 80 1.74 0.46 -1.02
CA TRP A 80 2.47 -0.72 -0.57
C TRP A 80 3.73 -0.33 0.23
N GLY A 81 4.51 0.64 -0.24
CA GLY A 81 5.71 1.13 0.46
C GLY A 81 5.40 1.80 1.81
N ILE A 82 4.36 2.64 1.87
CA ILE A 82 3.92 3.29 3.11
C ILE A 82 3.55 2.23 4.16
N VAL A 83 2.75 1.23 3.78
CA VAL A 83 2.31 0.16 4.69
C VAL A 83 3.48 -0.74 5.11
N LEU A 84 4.39 -1.07 4.19
CA LEU A 84 5.58 -1.84 4.51
C LEU A 84 6.44 -1.15 5.56
N ILE A 85 6.73 0.14 5.36
CA ILE A 85 7.57 0.91 6.30
C ILE A 85 6.86 1.08 7.63
N PHE A 86 5.54 1.29 7.62
CA PHE A 86 4.75 1.29 8.85
C PHE A 86 4.91 0.00 9.64
N ILE A 87 4.77 -1.16 9.00
CA ILE A 87 4.92 -2.46 9.65
C ILE A 87 6.34 -2.63 10.21
N ILE A 88 7.39 -2.23 9.47
CA ILE A 88 8.78 -2.28 9.95
C ILE A 88 8.95 -1.46 11.23
N ILE A 89 8.44 -0.22 11.24
CA ILE A 89 8.50 0.66 12.42
C ILE A 89 7.66 0.10 13.57
N GLN A 90 6.48 -0.44 13.30
CA GLN A 90 5.64 -1.10 14.29
C GLN A 90 6.37 -2.27 14.95
N PHE A 91 7.08 -3.12 14.19
CA PHE A 91 7.84 -4.23 14.78
C PHE A 91 9.06 -3.76 15.56
N ARG A 92 9.75 -2.72 15.09
CA ARG A 92 10.98 -2.24 15.72
C ARG A 92 10.76 -1.41 16.99
N TYR A 93 9.72 -0.59 17.02
CA TYR A 93 9.45 0.40 18.07
C TYR A 93 8.13 0.18 18.81
N LYS A 94 7.25 -0.71 18.33
CA LYS A 94 5.93 -1.03 18.93
C LYS A 94 4.99 0.17 19.06
N PHE A 95 5.12 1.16 18.17
CA PHE A 95 4.26 2.35 18.14
C PHE A 95 2.91 2.11 17.44
N THR A 96 2.02 1.41 18.13
CA THR A 96 0.69 1.04 17.62
C THR A 96 -0.21 2.25 17.32
N SER A 97 -0.03 3.37 18.02
CA SER A 97 -0.79 4.60 17.77
C SER A 97 -0.55 5.16 16.38
N LEU A 98 0.64 4.93 15.81
CA LEU A 98 1.02 5.45 14.50
C LEU A 98 0.15 4.92 13.36
N GLY A 99 -0.41 3.71 13.51
CA GLY A 99 -1.36 3.15 12.55
C GLY A 99 -2.64 3.97 12.41
N GLY A 100 -3.01 4.76 13.43
CA GLY A 100 -4.15 5.68 13.37
C GLY A 100 -3.98 6.83 12.38
N PHE A 101 -2.75 7.17 12.01
CA PHE A 101 -2.46 8.17 10.98
C PHE A 101 -2.11 7.50 9.64
N VAL A 102 -1.27 6.47 9.68
CA VAL A 102 -0.74 5.85 8.46
C VAL A 102 -1.78 5.03 7.70
N MET A 103 -2.65 4.28 8.39
CA MET A 103 -3.65 3.44 7.70
C MET A 103 -4.72 4.26 6.95
N PRO A 104 -5.30 5.34 7.51
CA PRO A 104 -6.18 6.19 6.73
C PRO A 104 -5.50 6.78 5.50
N LEU A 105 -4.25 7.22 5.61
CA LEU A 105 -3.48 7.73 4.47
C LEU A 105 -3.29 6.65 3.38
N ALA A 106 -2.90 5.44 3.78
CA ALA A 106 -2.77 4.31 2.87
C ALA A 106 -4.10 3.94 2.20
N PHE A 107 -5.21 3.94 2.96
CA PHE A 107 -6.54 3.69 2.42
C PHE A 107 -6.96 4.75 1.39
N LEU A 108 -6.76 6.04 1.69
CA LEU A 108 -7.10 7.13 0.76
C LEU A 108 -6.28 7.04 -0.53
N MET A 109 -4.99 6.68 -0.43
CA MET A 109 -4.13 6.50 -1.60
C MET A 109 -4.58 5.29 -2.44
N MET A 110 -4.97 4.18 -1.81
CA MET A 110 -5.53 3.01 -2.48
C MET A 110 -6.89 3.31 -3.14
N MET A 111 -7.73 4.11 -2.47
CA MET A 111 -9.00 4.58 -3.02
C MET A 111 -8.79 5.48 -4.23
N TYR A 112 -7.81 6.39 -4.18
CA TYR A 112 -7.41 7.18 -5.33
C TYR A 112 -6.93 6.30 -6.48
N ALA A 113 -6.12 5.26 -6.22
CA ALA A 113 -5.71 4.29 -7.23
C ALA A 113 -6.94 3.63 -7.89
N SER A 114 -7.95 3.24 -7.10
CA SER A 114 -9.17 2.59 -7.62
C SER A 114 -9.96 3.44 -8.63
N MET A 115 -9.82 4.77 -8.59
CA MET A 115 -10.48 5.69 -9.50
C MET A 115 -9.69 5.93 -10.80
N GLN A 116 -8.45 5.48 -10.87
CA GLN A 116 -7.59 5.64 -12.05
C GLN A 116 -7.81 4.53 -13.06
N SER A 117 -7.50 4.84 -14.32
CA SER A 117 -7.51 3.83 -15.38
C SER A 117 -6.53 2.70 -15.05
N LYS A 118 -7.01 1.46 -15.04
CA LYS A 118 -6.17 0.26 -14.90
C LYS A 118 -5.60 -0.22 -16.24
N SER A 119 -5.83 0.51 -17.34
CA SER A 119 -5.34 0.14 -18.67
C SER A 119 -3.82 -0.05 -18.68
N ILE A 120 -3.36 -1.21 -19.18
CA ILE A 120 -1.94 -1.48 -19.40
C ILE A 120 -1.56 -0.83 -20.72
N ASN A 121 -0.96 0.36 -20.64
CA ASN A 121 -0.43 1.05 -21.80
C ASN A 121 1.04 0.64 -22.02
N PRO A 122 1.49 0.56 -23.29
CA PRO A 122 2.92 0.41 -23.58
C PRO A 122 3.68 1.61 -23.00
N LEU A 123 4.86 1.37 -22.41
CA LEU A 123 5.64 2.48 -21.87
C LEU A 123 6.02 3.43 -23.01
N MET A 124 5.92 4.73 -22.74
CA MET A 124 6.50 5.74 -23.62
C MET A 124 8.00 5.45 -23.80
N PRO A 125 8.59 5.67 -24.99
CA PRO A 125 10.00 5.35 -25.25
C PRO A 125 10.98 5.96 -24.23
N ALA A 126 10.65 7.11 -23.65
CA ALA A 126 11.45 7.77 -22.61
C ALA A 126 11.45 7.03 -21.25
N LEU A 127 10.46 6.16 -20.98
CA LEU A 127 10.34 5.40 -19.73
C LEU A 127 10.93 3.98 -19.83
N GLN A 128 11.41 3.56 -21.00
CA GLN A 128 12.04 2.27 -21.23
C GLN A 128 13.51 2.27 -20.76
N SER A 129 13.74 2.51 -19.47
CA SER A 129 15.09 2.48 -18.90
C SER A 129 15.14 1.82 -17.52
N ASN A 130 16.27 1.18 -17.20
CA ASN A 130 16.53 0.61 -15.87
C ASN A 130 16.55 1.68 -14.77
N TRP A 131 16.79 2.95 -15.14
CA TRP A 131 16.77 4.09 -14.22
C TRP A 131 15.38 4.36 -13.65
N LEU A 132 14.31 4.07 -14.41
CA LEU A 132 12.94 4.23 -13.90
C LEU A 132 12.70 3.33 -12.69
N THR A 133 13.13 2.07 -12.76
CA THR A 133 12.99 1.11 -11.66
C THR A 133 13.72 1.58 -10.40
N ILE A 134 14.96 2.06 -10.54
CA ILE A 134 15.74 2.57 -9.40
C ILE A 134 15.12 3.84 -8.84
N HIS A 135 14.70 4.77 -9.71
CA HIS A 135 14.09 6.03 -9.31
C HIS A 135 12.77 5.80 -8.56
N VAL A 136 11.87 5.00 -9.13
CA VAL A 136 10.55 4.77 -8.53
C VAL A 136 10.68 3.88 -7.29
N GLY A 137 11.57 2.89 -7.30
CA GLY A 137 11.85 2.08 -6.11
C GLY A 137 12.37 2.92 -4.93
N THR A 138 13.32 3.82 -5.18
CA THR A 138 13.82 4.74 -4.13
C THR A 138 12.77 5.77 -3.72
N ALA A 139 11.93 6.24 -4.65
CA ALA A 139 10.80 7.11 -4.33
C ALA A 139 9.80 6.40 -3.40
N VAL A 140 9.41 5.15 -3.66
CA VAL A 140 8.49 4.38 -2.81
C VAL A 140 9.01 4.28 -1.38
N ILE A 141 10.32 4.00 -1.20
CA ILE A 141 10.96 3.95 0.12
C ILE A 141 11.01 5.33 0.78
N SER A 142 11.35 6.37 0.02
CA SER A 142 11.47 7.74 0.52
C SER A 142 10.12 8.29 0.99
N TYR A 143 9.09 8.20 0.15
CA TYR A 143 7.75 8.66 0.49
C TYR A 143 7.12 7.86 1.61
N GLY A 144 7.32 6.53 1.67
CA GLY A 144 6.84 5.73 2.78
C GLY A 144 7.53 6.11 4.10
N SER A 145 8.83 6.36 4.10
CA SER A 145 9.56 6.85 5.28
C SER A 145 9.09 8.24 5.70
N PHE A 146 8.88 9.14 4.73
CA PHE A 146 8.39 10.49 4.97
C PHE A 146 6.98 10.48 5.57
N ALA A 147 6.05 9.68 5.03
CA ALA A 147 4.69 9.56 5.54
C ALA A 147 4.67 9.05 6.99
N VAL A 148 5.48 8.04 7.30
CA VAL A 148 5.60 7.50 8.66
C VAL A 148 6.27 8.50 9.60
N GLY A 149 7.31 9.21 9.14
CA GLY A 149 7.99 10.27 9.90
C GLY A 149 7.07 11.46 10.21
N CYS A 150 6.24 11.87 9.25
CA CYS A 150 5.21 12.88 9.45
C CYS A 150 4.19 12.42 10.52
N GLY A 151 3.75 11.16 10.45
CA GLY A 151 2.88 10.57 11.46
C GLY A 151 3.49 10.56 12.87
N LEU A 152 4.80 10.31 12.99
CA LEU A 152 5.52 10.42 14.26
C LEU A 152 5.60 11.86 14.78
N ALA A 153 5.77 12.85 13.89
CA ALA A 153 5.90 14.24 14.29
C ALA A 153 4.59 14.88 14.76
N VAL A 154 3.44 14.41 14.24
CA VAL A 154 2.11 14.93 14.58
C VAL A 154 1.56 14.35 15.89
N MET A 155 2.02 13.16 16.30
CA MET A 155 1.55 12.45 17.50
C MET A 155 2.36 12.75 18.75
#